data_AF-A0A518LL49-F1
#
_entry.id   AF-A0A518LL49-F1
#
_cell.length_a   1.000
_cell.length_b   1.000
_cell.length_c   1.000
_cell.angle_alpha   90.00
_cell.angle_beta   90.00
_cell.angle_gamma   90.00
#
_symmetry.space_group_name_H-M   'P 1'
#
loop_
_entity.id
_entity.type
_entity.pdbx_description
1 polymer ?
#
loop_
_entity_poly.entity_id
_entity_poly.type
_entity_poly.pdbx_seq_one_letter_code
_entity_poly.pdbx_strand_id
1 'polypeptide(L)'
;MSCITSPVALRHFVVLTLCGPILLTSRSVLAQSADAKDRVEAESREALRQQEQKKVEDARTKQLIERFLASVRDTSGLLGHLQTRVTALQEQTQELLTSDEGKRIAQDKIAFFAYLRVREEPSVSLEQVRARKKQADEIMQSLGSVLKQPSFGWLPDETQRRDVDGLYFWGKERMEQVEHQETLLANAIARSAKEIDLAKAKTLEVTIREYEASQIEAWLIVSQQGKESAQREAQEKIRESARIAELEKATIEAERLLKEERAKLANMKAEYELKLQKQETEEYKRRVETETKLRDLAAEVDRLKQMADAQRFAKDAEAKVAATTTISEAEKKLLAQKCNDPEVRRLLAPFLAAGYTQPNTPGQHPDKLPISFSQLGSCGALSPDREGMRRLIIVATWKGDKVRPRWSVSQNFNWLSPDDIEMVKKAQSLLIELGPVMVEQKLLSP
;
A
#
# COMPACT_ATOMS: atom_id res chain seq x y z
N MET A 1 -51.55 -1.92 37.63
CA MET A 1 -50.49 -1.15 38.33
C MET A 1 -49.67 -0.41 37.29
N SER A 2 -49.18 0.79 37.62
CA SER A 2 -48.54 1.80 36.75
C SER A 2 -49.56 2.77 36.11
N CYS A 3 -50.05 3.77 36.84
CA CYS A 3 -49.41 5.05 37.23
C CYS A 3 -49.71 6.17 36.21
N ILE A 4 -50.70 6.96 36.60
CA ILE A 4 -51.13 8.25 36.06
C ILE A 4 -50.12 9.33 36.47
N THR A 5 -49.66 10.16 35.55
CA THR A 5 -49.20 11.53 35.86
C THR A 5 -49.53 12.49 34.73
N SER A 6 -50.25 13.56 35.11
CA SER A 6 -50.59 14.72 34.29
C SER A 6 -49.72 15.89 34.76
N PRO A 7 -49.18 16.76 33.89
CA PRO A 7 -48.49 17.96 34.33
C PRO A 7 -49.44 19.17 34.37
N VAL A 8 -49.64 19.68 35.59
CA VAL A 8 -50.16 21.03 35.89
C VAL A 8 -49.03 22.03 35.61
N ALA A 9 -49.28 23.03 34.76
CA ALA A 9 -48.36 24.15 34.55
C ALA A 9 -48.99 25.47 35.00
N LEU A 10 -48.48 25.97 36.14
CA LEU A 10 -48.61 27.35 36.60
C LEU A 10 -47.92 28.32 35.63
N ARG A 11 -48.56 29.45 35.29
CA ARG A 11 -47.90 30.72 34.89
C ARG A 11 -48.73 31.88 35.46
N HIS A 12 -48.35 32.41 36.61
CA HIS A 12 -47.50 33.59 36.82
C HIS A 12 -48.09 34.91 36.27
N PHE A 13 -48.65 35.64 37.23
CA PHE A 13 -48.80 37.10 37.32
C PHE A 13 -47.56 37.86 36.81
N VAL A 14 -47.76 38.88 35.97
CA VAL A 14 -46.91 40.08 35.93
C VAL A 14 -47.83 41.30 35.82
N VAL A 15 -48.00 41.98 36.95
CA VAL A 15 -48.52 43.34 37.06
C VAL A 15 -47.35 44.27 36.78
N LEU A 16 -47.50 45.17 35.80
CA LEU A 16 -46.51 46.21 35.53
C LEU A 16 -47.22 47.58 35.49
N THR A 17 -47.22 48.19 36.67
CA THR A 17 -47.49 49.59 36.94
C THR A 17 -46.34 50.43 36.38
N LEU A 18 -46.65 51.41 35.52
CA LEU A 18 -45.71 52.47 35.15
C LEU A 18 -46.46 53.81 35.13
N CYS A 19 -46.42 54.46 36.30
CA CYS A 19 -46.67 55.89 36.45
C CYS A 19 -45.51 56.67 35.82
N GLY A 20 -45.82 57.70 35.04
CA GLY A 20 -44.85 58.64 34.50
C GLY A 20 -45.54 59.87 33.91
N PRO A 21 -45.33 61.10 34.45
CA PRO A 21 -46.10 62.30 34.15
C PRO A 21 -45.43 63.19 33.09
N ILE A 22 -46.21 63.95 32.30
CA ILE A 22 -45.83 65.22 31.63
C ILE A 22 -47.18 65.95 31.34
N LEU A 23 -47.57 66.93 32.17
CA LEU A 23 -47.36 68.38 32.02
C LEU A 23 -47.99 69.02 30.76
N LEU A 24 -49.08 69.75 31.03
CA LEU A 24 -49.36 71.14 30.62
C LEU A 24 -49.10 71.50 29.15
N THR A 25 -50.19 71.73 28.39
CA THR A 25 -50.41 73.02 27.70
C THR A 25 -51.90 73.22 27.42
N SER A 26 -52.49 74.11 28.22
CA SER A 26 -53.81 74.70 28.03
C SER A 26 -53.71 75.86 27.02
N ARG A 27 -54.37 75.74 25.86
CA ARG A 27 -54.95 76.85 25.07
C ARG A 27 -55.53 76.33 23.75
N SER A 28 -56.85 76.16 23.70
CA SER A 28 -57.70 76.27 22.49
C SER A 28 -59.19 76.05 22.85
N VAL A 29 -59.65 76.78 23.87
CA VAL A 29 -61.08 76.91 24.16
C VAL A 29 -61.60 78.01 23.21
N LEU A 30 -62.66 77.73 22.44
CA LEU A 30 -63.38 78.57 21.45
C LEU A 30 -63.25 78.18 19.97
N ALA A 31 -62.65 77.03 19.64
CA ALA A 31 -62.87 76.35 18.34
C ALA A 31 -63.43 74.90 18.49
N GLN A 32 -63.80 74.49 19.71
CA GLN A 32 -64.14 73.10 20.05
C GLN A 32 -65.65 72.78 20.03
N SER A 33 -66.56 73.75 19.88
CA SER A 33 -68.01 73.44 19.95
C SER A 33 -68.62 72.93 18.65
N ALA A 34 -68.04 73.25 17.48
CA ALA A 34 -68.43 72.64 16.21
C ALA A 34 -67.79 71.25 16.07
N ASP A 35 -66.48 71.14 16.35
CA ASP A 35 -65.70 69.91 16.23
C ASP A 35 -66.15 68.80 17.20
N ALA A 36 -66.64 69.15 18.40
CA ALA A 36 -67.19 68.18 19.36
C ALA A 36 -68.55 67.61 18.92
N LYS A 37 -69.38 68.42 18.26
CA LYS A 37 -70.68 67.96 17.73
C LYS A 37 -70.46 66.99 16.56
N ASP A 38 -69.53 67.31 15.67
CA ASP A 38 -69.17 66.44 14.54
C ASP A 38 -68.54 65.11 15.02
N ARG A 39 -67.78 65.11 16.12
CA ARG A 39 -67.27 63.87 16.75
C ARG A 39 -68.36 62.99 17.34
N VAL A 40 -69.33 63.55 18.06
CA VAL A 40 -70.45 62.78 18.62
C VAL A 40 -71.35 62.23 17.50
N GLU A 41 -71.56 62.99 16.42
CA GLU A 41 -72.27 62.50 15.23
C GLU A 41 -71.49 61.41 14.50
N ALA A 42 -70.16 61.48 14.44
CA ALA A 42 -69.32 60.42 13.87
C ALA A 42 -69.36 59.14 14.73
N GLU A 43 -69.19 59.26 16.05
CA GLU A 43 -69.23 58.14 17.01
C GLU A 43 -70.60 57.44 17.01
N SER A 44 -71.70 58.19 16.96
CA SER A 44 -73.05 57.61 16.86
C SER A 44 -73.28 56.88 15.52
N ARG A 45 -72.78 57.42 14.40
CA ARG A 45 -72.80 56.73 13.09
C ARG A 45 -71.92 55.48 13.08
N GLU A 46 -70.81 55.48 13.81
CA GLU A 46 -69.95 54.30 13.97
C GLU A 46 -70.60 53.24 14.86
N ALA A 47 -71.21 53.63 15.98
CA ALA A 47 -71.94 52.73 16.85
C ALA A 47 -73.12 52.07 16.12
N LEU A 48 -73.85 52.83 15.28
CA LEU A 48 -74.93 52.29 14.45
C LEU A 48 -74.40 51.29 13.42
N ARG A 49 -73.30 51.62 12.73
CA ARG A 49 -72.62 50.69 11.80
C ARG A 49 -72.15 49.42 12.51
N GLN A 50 -71.58 49.53 13.71
CA GLN A 50 -71.19 48.37 14.52
C GLN A 50 -72.40 47.53 14.94
N GLN A 51 -73.53 48.16 15.27
CA GLN A 51 -74.75 47.45 15.62
C GLN A 51 -75.35 46.70 14.42
N GLU A 52 -75.34 47.31 13.24
CA GLU A 52 -75.76 46.66 11.99
C GLU A 52 -74.83 45.51 11.61
N GLN A 53 -73.52 45.71 11.70
CA GLN A 53 -72.53 44.65 11.49
C GLN A 53 -72.76 43.48 12.44
N LYS A 54 -72.98 43.73 13.74
CA LYS A 54 -73.32 42.69 14.71
C LYS A 54 -74.61 41.96 14.35
N LYS A 55 -75.67 42.66 13.94
CA LYS A 55 -76.92 42.02 13.49
C LYS A 55 -76.70 41.11 12.28
N VAL A 56 -75.87 41.53 11.33
CA VAL A 56 -75.53 40.73 10.13
C VAL A 56 -74.69 39.52 10.51
N GLU A 57 -73.71 39.68 11.40
CA GLU A 57 -72.87 38.59 11.91
C GLU A 57 -73.69 37.58 12.73
N ASP A 58 -74.60 38.06 13.58
CA ASP A 58 -75.52 37.24 14.37
C ASP A 58 -76.46 36.44 13.45
N ALA A 59 -77.04 37.09 12.43
CA ALA A 59 -77.89 36.43 11.44
C ALA A 59 -77.12 35.36 10.65
N ARG A 60 -75.87 35.66 10.25
CA ARG A 60 -75.00 34.71 9.55
C ARG A 60 -74.64 33.52 10.44
N THR A 61 -74.30 33.78 11.71
CA THR A 61 -73.97 32.74 12.69
C THR A 61 -75.17 31.83 12.93
N LYS A 62 -76.36 32.42 13.11
CA LYS A 62 -77.61 31.66 13.23
C LYS A 62 -77.87 30.77 12.02
N GLN A 63 -77.71 31.30 10.81
CA GLN A 63 -77.88 30.52 9.57
C GLN A 63 -76.87 29.36 9.48
N LEU A 64 -75.62 29.55 9.91
CA LEU A 64 -74.61 28.48 9.95
C LEU A 64 -74.96 27.40 10.97
N ILE A 65 -75.42 27.77 12.16
CA ILE A 65 -75.87 26.82 13.18
C ILE A 65 -77.09 26.04 12.69
N GLU A 66 -78.07 26.69 12.08
CA GLU A 66 -79.26 26.04 11.52
C GLU A 66 -78.90 25.04 10.42
N ARG A 67 -77.98 25.40 9.51
CA ARG A 67 -77.47 24.47 8.48
C ARG A 67 -76.72 23.29 9.08
N PHE A 68 -75.88 23.53 10.09
CA PHE A 68 -75.16 22.46 10.77
C PHE A 68 -76.12 21.53 11.51
N LEU A 69 -77.13 22.07 12.20
CA LEU A 69 -78.17 21.28 12.85
C LEU A 69 -78.98 20.44 11.85
N ALA A 70 -79.28 20.98 10.67
CA ALA A 70 -79.91 20.21 9.60
C ALA A 70 -79.03 19.03 9.17
N SER A 71 -77.72 19.25 8.95
CA SER A 71 -76.77 18.17 8.62
C SER A 71 -76.69 17.09 9.70
N VAL A 72 -76.65 17.48 10.98
CA VAL A 72 -76.65 16.52 12.10
C VAL A 72 -77.95 15.72 12.15
N ARG A 73 -79.09 16.37 11.91
CA ARG A 73 -80.40 15.70 11.86
C ARG A 73 -80.47 14.70 10.70
N ASP A 74 -80.01 15.09 9.51
CA ASP A 74 -79.97 14.22 8.34
C ASP A 74 -79.05 13.01 8.58
N THR A 75 -77.91 13.23 9.22
CA THR A 75 -76.96 12.18 9.63
C THR A 75 -77.59 11.22 10.65
N SER A 76 -78.23 11.73 11.70
CA SER A 76 -78.95 10.88 12.68
C SER A 76 -80.09 10.10 12.01
N GLY A 77 -80.83 10.73 11.09
CA GLY A 77 -81.88 10.08 10.29
C GLY A 77 -81.35 8.94 9.42
N LEU A 78 -80.22 9.17 8.72
CA LEU A 78 -79.54 8.16 7.92
C LEU A 78 -79.08 6.96 8.78
N LEU A 79 -78.45 7.23 9.92
CA LEU A 79 -78.01 6.19 10.87
C LEU A 79 -79.20 5.45 11.49
N GLY A 80 -80.33 6.14 11.71
CA GLY A 80 -81.58 5.53 12.13
C GLY A 80 -82.14 4.55 11.09
N HIS A 81 -82.14 4.94 9.81
CA HIS A 81 -82.55 4.06 8.72
C HIS A 81 -81.61 2.85 8.57
N LEU A 82 -80.30 3.08 8.66
CA LEU A 82 -79.29 2.02 8.64
C LEU A 82 -79.55 1.01 9.78
N GLN A 83 -79.83 1.51 10.98
CA GLN A 83 -80.13 0.67 12.15
C GLN A 83 -81.35 -0.23 11.88
N THR A 84 -82.43 0.33 11.31
CA THR A 84 -83.63 -0.45 10.99
C THR A 84 -83.33 -1.56 9.98
N ARG A 85 -82.57 -1.26 8.92
CA ARG A 85 -82.23 -2.24 7.89
C ARG A 85 -81.30 -3.34 8.38
N VAL A 86 -80.27 -2.98 9.15
CA VAL A 86 -79.36 -3.97 9.77
C VAL A 86 -80.13 -4.88 10.72
N THR A 87 -81.09 -4.32 11.49
CA THR A 87 -81.96 -5.13 12.36
C THR A 87 -82.82 -6.09 11.55
N ALA A 88 -83.48 -5.60 10.49
CA ALA A 88 -84.32 -6.42 9.62
C ALA A 88 -83.52 -7.54 8.92
N LEU A 89 -82.32 -7.24 8.42
CA LEU A 89 -81.42 -8.23 7.82
C LEU A 89 -80.97 -9.28 8.84
N GLN A 90 -80.67 -8.87 10.08
CA GLN A 90 -80.31 -9.80 11.15
C GLN A 90 -81.49 -10.70 11.55
N GLU A 91 -82.71 -10.16 11.62
CA GLU A 91 -83.92 -10.94 11.88
C GLU A 91 -84.21 -11.92 10.74
N GLN A 92 -84.12 -11.46 9.49
CA GLN A 92 -84.31 -12.31 8.30
C GLN A 92 -83.28 -13.44 8.25
N THR A 93 -81.99 -13.15 8.51
CA THR A 93 -80.96 -14.19 8.53
C THR A 93 -81.17 -15.20 9.66
N GLN A 94 -81.69 -14.77 10.81
CA GLN A 94 -82.04 -15.66 11.92
C GLN A 94 -83.27 -16.52 11.62
N GLU A 95 -84.30 -15.95 10.99
CA GLU A 95 -85.52 -16.65 10.60
C GLU A 95 -85.22 -17.76 9.57
N LEU A 96 -84.33 -17.47 8.61
CA LEU A 96 -83.87 -18.43 7.60
C LEU A 96 -83.17 -19.66 8.18
N LEU A 97 -82.75 -19.68 9.44
CA LEU A 97 -82.13 -20.87 10.04
C LEU A 97 -83.10 -22.04 10.15
N THR A 98 -84.38 -21.75 10.41
CA THR A 98 -85.42 -22.75 10.68
C THR A 98 -86.58 -22.72 9.70
N SER A 99 -86.71 -21.66 8.89
CA SER A 99 -87.79 -21.52 7.91
C SER A 99 -87.68 -22.51 6.74
N ASP A 100 -88.79 -22.70 6.03
CA ASP A 100 -88.83 -23.53 4.82
C ASP A 100 -87.99 -22.94 3.68
N GLU A 101 -87.86 -21.62 3.60
CA GLU A 101 -86.92 -20.96 2.66
C GLU A 101 -85.47 -21.31 3.01
N GLY A 102 -85.14 -21.35 4.30
CA GLY A 102 -83.88 -21.85 4.81
C GLY A 102 -83.54 -23.26 4.33
N LYS A 103 -84.50 -24.17 4.41
CA LYS A 103 -84.34 -25.55 3.90
C LYS A 103 -84.04 -25.58 2.40
N ARG A 104 -84.62 -24.67 1.61
CA ARG A 104 -84.33 -24.58 0.17
C ARG A 104 -82.94 -24.02 -0.10
N ILE A 105 -82.54 -22.97 0.63
CA ILE A 105 -81.18 -22.41 0.58
C ILE A 105 -80.14 -23.50 0.91
N ALA A 106 -80.42 -24.33 1.91
CA ALA A 106 -79.53 -25.41 2.35
C ALA A 106 -79.23 -26.45 1.25
N GLN A 107 -80.12 -26.63 0.27
CA GLN A 107 -79.95 -27.58 -0.83
C GLN A 107 -79.19 -26.99 -2.02
N ASP A 108 -79.28 -25.69 -2.26
CA ASP A 108 -78.51 -25.00 -3.30
C ASP A 108 -77.18 -24.51 -2.73
N LYS A 109 -76.07 -25.14 -3.15
CA LYS A 109 -74.71 -24.79 -2.70
C LYS A 109 -74.41 -23.29 -2.87
N ILE A 110 -74.84 -22.67 -3.98
CA ILE A 110 -74.52 -21.27 -4.23
C ILE A 110 -75.35 -20.35 -3.32
N ALA A 111 -76.64 -20.66 -3.13
CA ALA A 111 -77.49 -19.95 -2.18
C ALA A 111 -76.98 -20.12 -0.73
N PHE A 112 -76.55 -21.32 -0.37
CA PHE A 112 -75.96 -21.63 0.93
C PHE A 112 -74.72 -20.78 1.23
N PHE A 113 -73.77 -20.69 0.29
CA PHE A 113 -72.58 -19.86 0.48
C PHE A 113 -72.90 -18.36 0.48
N ALA A 114 -73.88 -17.93 -0.31
CA ALA A 114 -74.36 -16.56 -0.27
C ALA A 114 -74.92 -16.20 1.12
N TYR A 115 -75.74 -17.08 1.70
CA TYR A 115 -76.23 -16.93 3.07
C TYR A 115 -75.09 -16.93 4.10
N LEU A 116 -74.17 -17.90 4.03
CA LEU A 116 -73.03 -17.98 4.96
C LEU A 116 -72.21 -16.69 4.93
N ARG A 117 -71.96 -16.13 3.75
CA ARG A 117 -71.23 -14.86 3.62
C ARG A 117 -71.93 -13.70 4.34
N VAL A 118 -73.26 -13.57 4.22
CA VAL A 118 -74.00 -12.51 4.92
C VAL A 118 -73.96 -12.71 6.44
N ARG A 119 -74.02 -13.96 6.90
CA ARG A 119 -74.01 -14.31 8.33
C ARG A 119 -72.63 -14.16 8.98
N GLU A 120 -71.58 -14.68 8.34
CA GLU A 120 -70.22 -14.71 8.88
C GLU A 120 -69.50 -13.37 8.70
N GLU A 121 -69.80 -12.63 7.63
CA GLU A 121 -69.18 -11.34 7.31
C GLU A 121 -70.23 -10.21 7.21
N PRO A 122 -70.91 -9.84 8.32
CA PRO A 122 -71.86 -8.73 8.30
C PRO A 122 -71.12 -7.41 7.99
N SER A 123 -71.67 -6.61 7.07
CA SER A 123 -71.03 -5.35 6.63
C SER A 123 -70.88 -4.32 7.75
N VAL A 124 -71.77 -4.37 8.74
CA VAL A 124 -71.76 -3.54 9.94
C VAL A 124 -72.47 -4.26 11.08
N SER A 125 -71.98 -4.13 12.31
CA SER A 125 -72.69 -4.67 13.48
C SER A 125 -73.75 -3.70 13.99
N LEU A 126 -74.85 -4.23 14.52
CA LEU A 126 -75.93 -3.41 15.08
C LEU A 126 -75.45 -2.51 16.24
N GLU A 127 -74.48 -2.99 17.03
CA GLU A 127 -73.85 -2.24 18.11
C GLU A 127 -73.08 -1.03 17.59
N GLN A 128 -72.31 -1.19 16.50
CA GLN A 128 -71.59 -0.09 15.87
C GLN A 128 -72.55 0.99 15.35
N VAL A 129 -73.63 0.60 14.68
CA VAL A 129 -74.64 1.56 14.19
C VAL A 129 -75.28 2.32 15.37
N ARG A 130 -75.65 1.61 16.45
CA ARG A 130 -76.22 2.24 17.65
C ARG A 130 -75.26 3.21 18.31
N ALA A 131 -73.98 2.86 18.43
CA ALA A 131 -72.96 3.74 19.00
C ALA A 131 -72.77 5.02 18.17
N ARG A 132 -72.69 4.89 16.84
CA ARG A 132 -72.55 6.02 15.91
C ARG A 132 -73.79 6.91 15.89
N LYS A 133 -74.98 6.32 15.91
CA LYS A 133 -76.24 7.06 16.03
C LYS A 133 -76.31 7.84 17.34
N LYS A 134 -75.94 7.20 18.46
CA LYS A 134 -75.88 7.87 19.76
C LYS A 134 -74.94 9.07 19.73
N GLN A 135 -73.78 8.95 19.08
CA GLN A 135 -72.85 10.07 18.89
C GLN A 135 -73.50 11.23 18.12
N ALA A 136 -74.22 10.95 17.02
CA ALA A 136 -74.95 11.98 16.27
C ALA A 136 -76.06 12.64 17.12
N ASP A 137 -76.79 11.84 17.91
CA ASP A 137 -77.85 12.32 18.79
C ASP A 137 -77.31 13.19 19.94
N GLU A 138 -76.16 12.83 20.51
CA GLU A 138 -75.46 13.63 21.53
C GLU A 138 -75.03 15.00 20.96
N ILE A 139 -74.49 15.04 19.74
CA ILE A 139 -74.17 16.30 19.03
C ILE A 139 -75.45 17.12 18.81
N MET A 140 -76.53 16.48 18.34
CA MET A 140 -77.82 17.13 18.09
C MET A 140 -78.41 17.74 19.38
N GLN A 141 -78.34 17.02 20.50
CA GLN A 141 -78.81 17.50 21.80
C GLN A 141 -77.97 18.69 22.29
N SER A 142 -76.64 18.63 22.11
CA SER A 142 -75.76 19.75 22.48
C SER A 142 -76.11 21.02 21.69
N LEU A 143 -76.33 20.93 20.37
CA LEU A 143 -76.77 22.03 19.52
C LEU A 143 -78.14 22.59 19.91
N GLY A 144 -79.07 21.71 20.27
CA GLY A 144 -80.41 22.12 20.73
C GLY A 144 -80.36 22.98 21.99
N SER A 145 -79.38 22.74 22.88
CA SER A 145 -79.16 23.57 24.07
C SER A 145 -78.58 24.95 23.73
N VAL A 146 -77.62 25.00 22.81
CA VAL A 146 -77.00 26.25 22.32
C VAL A 146 -78.00 27.15 21.61
N LEU A 147 -78.93 26.59 20.83
CA LEU A 147 -79.98 27.38 20.16
C LEU A 147 -80.98 28.02 21.12
N LYS A 148 -81.22 27.43 22.30
CA LYS A 148 -82.11 27.99 23.33
C LYS A 148 -81.46 29.16 24.07
N GLN A 149 -80.14 29.12 24.21
CA GLN A 149 -79.34 30.17 24.86
C GLN A 149 -78.17 30.52 23.95
N PRO A 150 -78.39 31.37 22.93
CA PRO A 150 -77.32 31.72 22.00
C PRO A 150 -76.22 32.45 22.76
N SER A 151 -75.19 31.71 23.17
CA SER A 151 -73.96 32.28 23.69
C SER A 151 -73.27 33.00 22.54
N PHE A 152 -73.16 34.32 22.64
CA PHE A 152 -72.49 35.15 21.64
C PHE A 152 -71.13 34.53 21.25
N GLY A 153 -70.97 34.23 19.97
CA GLY A 153 -69.70 33.75 19.39
C GLY A 153 -69.50 32.24 19.34
N TRP A 154 -70.48 31.40 19.70
CA TRP A 154 -70.33 29.95 19.50
C TRP A 154 -70.56 29.56 18.04
N LEU A 155 -69.56 28.94 17.42
CA LEU A 155 -69.62 28.31 16.10
C LEU A 155 -69.17 26.85 16.25
N PRO A 156 -69.76 25.90 15.52
CA PRO A 156 -69.28 24.52 15.53
C PRO A 156 -67.81 24.49 15.10
N ASP A 157 -66.98 23.92 15.96
CA ASP A 157 -65.56 23.76 15.69
C ASP A 157 -65.37 22.86 14.45
N GLU A 158 -64.24 23.03 13.77
CA GLU A 158 -63.91 22.24 12.58
C GLU A 158 -63.90 20.73 12.90
N THR A 159 -63.53 20.37 14.12
CA THR A 159 -63.60 19.00 14.63
C THR A 159 -65.03 18.45 14.62
N GLN A 160 -65.99 19.19 15.19
CA GLN A 160 -67.41 18.79 15.21
C GLN A 160 -67.99 18.65 13.80
N ARG A 161 -67.58 19.52 12.87
CA ARG A 161 -68.01 19.42 11.47
C ARG A 161 -67.48 18.15 10.81
N ARG A 162 -66.18 17.89 10.96
CA ARG A 162 -65.53 16.67 10.45
C ARG A 162 -66.13 15.42 11.08
N ASP A 163 -66.49 15.45 12.35
CA ASP A 163 -67.13 14.31 13.02
C ASP A 163 -68.50 14.01 12.40
N VAL A 164 -69.34 15.03 12.17
CA VAL A 164 -70.66 14.85 11.56
C VAL A 164 -70.54 14.39 10.11
N ASP A 165 -69.67 15.01 9.33
CA ASP A 165 -69.40 14.59 7.95
C ASP A 165 -68.87 13.14 7.91
N GLY A 166 -67.98 12.78 8.84
CA GLY A 166 -67.46 11.43 8.99
C GLY A 166 -68.55 10.41 9.32
N LEU A 167 -69.48 10.76 10.22
CA LEU A 167 -70.65 9.93 10.53
C LEU A 167 -71.58 9.76 9.32
N TYR A 168 -71.80 10.84 8.57
CA TYR A 168 -72.63 10.82 7.36
C TYR A 168 -72.04 9.91 6.28
N PHE A 169 -70.76 10.11 5.93
CA PHE A 169 -70.10 9.31 4.90
C PHE A 169 -69.99 7.84 5.30
N TRP A 170 -69.67 7.56 6.56
CA TRP A 170 -69.68 6.20 7.09
C TRP A 170 -71.08 5.57 6.99
N GLY A 171 -72.12 6.30 7.40
CA GLY A 171 -73.51 5.81 7.31
C GLY A 171 -73.94 5.50 5.88
N LYS A 172 -73.56 6.35 4.92
CA LYS A 172 -73.86 6.17 3.50
C LYS A 172 -73.13 4.95 2.91
N GLU A 173 -71.83 4.83 3.15
CA GLU A 173 -71.04 3.68 2.69
C GLU A 173 -71.62 2.36 3.23
N ARG A 174 -71.94 2.31 4.53
CA ARG A 174 -72.50 1.10 5.15
C ARG A 174 -73.91 0.80 4.64
N MET A 175 -74.71 1.81 4.31
CA MET A 175 -76.02 1.62 3.69
C MET A 175 -75.91 0.87 2.36
N GLU A 176 -74.99 1.30 1.49
CA GLU A 176 -74.76 0.65 0.18
C GLU A 176 -74.30 -0.80 0.35
N GLN A 177 -73.48 -1.09 1.37
CA GLN A 177 -73.05 -2.45 1.69
C GLN A 177 -74.18 -3.33 2.23
N VAL A 178 -75.05 -2.80 3.09
CA VAL A 178 -76.24 -3.51 3.58
C VAL A 178 -77.22 -3.77 2.44
N GLU A 179 -77.44 -2.80 1.55
CA GLU A 179 -78.23 -2.97 0.32
C GLU A 179 -77.71 -4.12 -0.55
N HIS A 180 -76.40 -4.21 -0.70
CA HIS A 180 -75.77 -5.28 -1.44
C HIS A 180 -76.00 -6.65 -0.77
N GLN A 181 -75.86 -6.74 0.57
CA GLN A 181 -76.11 -7.97 1.32
C GLN A 181 -77.58 -8.41 1.26
N GLU A 182 -78.53 -7.47 1.39
CA GLU A 182 -79.95 -7.73 1.21
C GLU A 182 -80.25 -8.26 -0.21
N THR A 183 -79.68 -7.64 -1.24
CA THR A 183 -79.84 -8.09 -2.63
C THR A 183 -79.26 -9.48 -2.85
N LEU A 184 -78.09 -9.76 -2.28
CA LEU A 184 -77.44 -11.06 -2.35
C LEU A 184 -78.27 -12.14 -1.66
N LEU A 185 -78.85 -11.85 -0.50
CA LEU A 185 -79.74 -12.76 0.22
C LEU A 185 -81.05 -12.99 -0.53
N ALA A 186 -81.68 -11.93 -1.05
CA ALA A 186 -82.89 -12.02 -1.87
C ALA A 186 -82.67 -12.87 -3.12
N ASN A 187 -81.52 -12.71 -3.79
CA ASN A 187 -81.14 -13.53 -4.94
C ASN A 187 -80.92 -15.00 -4.54
N ALA A 188 -80.33 -15.27 -3.38
CA ALA A 188 -80.16 -16.63 -2.85
C ALA A 188 -81.52 -17.31 -2.60
N ILE A 189 -82.48 -16.59 -1.99
CA ILE A 189 -83.84 -17.07 -1.77
C ILE A 189 -84.54 -17.33 -3.12
N ALA A 190 -84.50 -16.37 -4.04
CA ALA A 190 -85.18 -16.46 -5.33
C ALA A 190 -84.65 -17.59 -6.22
N ARG A 191 -83.35 -17.87 -6.14
CA ARG A 191 -82.66 -18.92 -6.88
C ARG A 191 -82.98 -20.33 -6.35
N SER A 192 -83.23 -20.45 -5.05
CA SER A 192 -83.46 -21.74 -4.40
C SER A 192 -84.63 -22.49 -5.03
N ALA A 193 -84.47 -23.80 -5.26
CA ALA A 193 -85.46 -24.57 -5.99
C ALA A 193 -86.78 -24.67 -5.22
N LYS A 194 -87.90 -24.36 -5.90
CA LYS A 194 -89.24 -24.38 -5.28
C LYS A 194 -89.80 -25.79 -5.11
N GLU A 195 -89.34 -26.74 -5.92
CA GLU A 195 -89.86 -28.12 -6.02
C GLU A 195 -89.13 -29.13 -5.11
N ILE A 196 -88.66 -28.68 -3.94
CA ILE A 196 -87.98 -29.56 -2.96
C ILE A 196 -89.01 -30.13 -1.98
N ASP A 197 -88.87 -31.41 -1.63
CA ASP A 197 -89.61 -32.05 -0.54
C ASP A 197 -89.15 -31.50 0.83
N LEU A 198 -89.82 -30.42 1.27
CA LEU A 198 -89.52 -29.70 2.52
C LEU A 198 -89.66 -30.55 3.79
N ALA A 199 -90.39 -31.67 3.72
CA ALA A 199 -90.56 -32.57 4.86
C ALA A 199 -89.29 -33.41 5.12
N LYS A 200 -88.49 -33.67 4.08
CA LYS A 200 -87.23 -34.43 4.17
C LYS A 200 -85.99 -33.54 4.18
N ALA A 201 -86.11 -32.30 3.73
CA ALA A 201 -85.00 -31.36 3.69
C ALA A 201 -84.53 -30.98 5.11
N LYS A 202 -83.21 -31.04 5.33
CA LYS A 202 -82.58 -30.55 6.56
C LYS A 202 -82.77 -29.03 6.67
N THR A 203 -82.86 -28.53 7.89
CA THR A 203 -82.84 -27.08 8.13
C THR A 203 -81.48 -26.50 7.77
N LEU A 204 -81.47 -25.19 7.50
CA LEU A 204 -80.24 -24.48 7.20
C LEU A 204 -79.26 -24.55 8.37
N GLU A 205 -79.77 -24.44 9.61
CA GLU A 205 -78.95 -24.59 10.81
C GLU A 205 -78.20 -25.94 10.88
N VAL A 206 -78.90 -27.06 10.62
CA VAL A 206 -78.27 -28.39 10.63
C VAL A 206 -77.20 -28.49 9.54
N THR A 207 -77.48 -27.94 8.36
CA THR A 207 -76.53 -27.94 7.23
C THR A 207 -75.29 -27.10 7.52
N ILE A 208 -75.44 -25.97 8.22
CA ILE A 208 -74.31 -25.14 8.66
C ILE A 208 -73.45 -25.90 9.68
N ARG A 209 -74.06 -26.57 10.66
CA ARG A 209 -73.30 -27.38 11.63
C ARG A 209 -72.55 -28.54 10.96
N GLU A 210 -73.16 -29.21 9.97
CA GLU A 210 -72.49 -30.26 9.19
C GLU A 210 -71.32 -29.70 8.38
N TYR A 211 -71.50 -28.50 7.79
CA TYR A 211 -70.43 -27.81 7.08
C TYR A 211 -69.28 -27.43 8.03
N GLU A 212 -69.56 -26.81 9.17
CA GLU A 212 -68.56 -26.45 10.19
C GLU A 212 -67.80 -27.68 10.69
N ALA A 213 -68.49 -28.78 10.98
CA ALA A 213 -67.86 -30.06 11.35
C ALA A 213 -66.92 -30.56 10.25
N SER A 214 -67.36 -30.52 8.98
CA SER A 214 -66.53 -30.94 7.85
C SER A 214 -65.28 -30.06 7.65
N GLN A 215 -65.37 -28.75 7.95
CA GLN A 215 -64.22 -27.84 7.88
C GLN A 215 -63.19 -28.15 8.98
N ILE A 216 -63.65 -28.46 10.20
CA ILE A 216 -62.78 -28.86 11.30
C ILE A 216 -62.06 -30.17 10.96
N GLU A 217 -62.78 -31.16 10.43
CA GLU A 217 -62.19 -32.43 9.99
C GLU A 217 -61.16 -32.22 8.87
N ALA A 218 -61.50 -31.43 7.86
CA ALA A 218 -60.58 -31.09 6.77
C ALA A 218 -59.32 -30.38 7.29
N TRP A 219 -59.47 -29.43 8.21
CA TRP A 219 -58.34 -28.75 8.84
C TRP A 219 -57.46 -29.70 9.64
N LEU A 220 -58.04 -30.64 10.38
CA LEU A 220 -57.28 -31.66 11.11
C LEU A 220 -56.49 -32.57 10.17
N ILE A 221 -57.11 -33.01 9.07
CA ILE A 221 -56.44 -33.83 8.03
C ILE A 221 -55.26 -33.06 7.42
N VAL A 222 -55.49 -31.81 6.99
CA VAL A 222 -54.44 -30.98 6.39
C VAL A 222 -53.32 -30.67 7.39
N SER A 223 -53.66 -30.38 8.64
CA SER A 223 -52.69 -30.15 9.72
C SER A 223 -51.83 -31.38 9.98
N GLN A 224 -52.44 -32.57 9.99
CA GLN A 224 -51.71 -33.82 10.16
C GLN A 224 -50.81 -34.14 8.96
N GLN A 225 -51.31 -33.98 7.73
CA GLN A 225 -50.51 -34.14 6.52
C GLN A 225 -49.35 -33.14 6.46
N GLY A 226 -49.58 -31.91 6.90
CA GLY A 226 -48.54 -30.89 7.02
C GLY A 226 -47.45 -31.28 8.03
N LYS A 227 -47.83 -31.81 9.20
CA LYS A 227 -46.88 -32.35 10.19
C LYS A 227 -46.08 -33.53 9.66
N GLU A 228 -46.74 -34.49 9.01
CA GLU A 228 -46.05 -35.66 8.43
C GLU A 228 -45.08 -35.25 7.32
N SER A 229 -45.46 -34.31 6.46
CA SER A 229 -44.59 -33.79 5.39
C SER A 229 -43.38 -33.05 5.97
N ALA A 230 -43.60 -32.19 6.96
CA ALA A 230 -42.52 -31.49 7.66
C ALA A 230 -41.58 -32.45 8.39
N GLN A 231 -42.10 -33.53 8.99
CA GLN A 231 -41.28 -34.57 9.61
C GLN A 231 -40.43 -35.33 8.59
N ARG A 232 -40.98 -35.66 7.41
CA ARG A 232 -40.22 -36.31 6.33
C ARG A 232 -39.08 -35.41 5.83
N GLU A 233 -39.36 -34.15 5.56
CA GLU A 233 -38.35 -33.17 5.14
C GLU A 233 -37.27 -32.98 6.22
N ALA A 234 -37.67 -32.91 7.49
CA ALA A 234 -36.72 -32.83 8.60
C ALA A 234 -35.83 -34.08 8.69
N GLN A 235 -36.39 -35.28 8.52
CA GLN A 235 -35.62 -36.52 8.49
C GLN A 235 -34.65 -36.59 7.31
N GLU A 236 -35.04 -36.11 6.13
CA GLU A 236 -34.16 -36.01 4.96
C GLU A 236 -32.99 -35.05 5.24
N LYS A 237 -33.25 -33.87 5.80
CA LYS A 237 -32.19 -32.92 6.21
C LYS A 237 -31.27 -33.48 7.28
N ILE A 238 -31.79 -34.27 8.22
CA ILE A 238 -30.96 -34.97 9.22
C ILE A 238 -30.06 -36.02 8.53
N ARG A 239 -30.58 -36.75 7.53
CA ARG A 239 -29.78 -37.73 6.77
C ARG A 239 -28.73 -37.06 5.90
N GLU A 240 -29.07 -35.97 5.23
CA GLU A 240 -28.13 -35.19 4.42
C GLU A 240 -27.04 -34.56 5.28
N SER A 241 -27.40 -33.94 6.42
CA SER A 241 -26.41 -33.39 7.35
C SER A 241 -25.50 -34.47 7.94
N ALA A 242 -26.02 -35.66 8.26
CA ALA A 242 -25.20 -36.79 8.68
C ALA A 242 -24.21 -37.22 7.58
N ARG A 243 -24.66 -37.29 6.31
CA ARG A 243 -23.80 -37.62 5.16
C ARG A 243 -22.72 -36.56 4.92
N ILE A 244 -23.05 -35.27 5.05
CA ILE A 244 -22.09 -34.17 4.93
C ILE A 244 -21.04 -34.28 6.06
N ALA A 245 -21.47 -34.53 7.30
CA ALA A 245 -20.55 -34.70 8.42
C ALA A 245 -19.61 -35.91 8.25
N GLU A 246 -20.08 -37.00 7.65
CA GLU A 246 -19.22 -38.15 7.29
C GLU A 246 -18.20 -37.79 6.19
N LEU A 247 -18.63 -37.05 5.16
CA LEU A 247 -17.74 -36.57 4.11
C LEU A 247 -16.67 -35.62 4.67
N GLU A 248 -17.04 -34.69 5.55
CA GLU A 248 -16.11 -33.78 6.21
C GLU A 248 -15.09 -34.52 7.09
N LYS A 249 -15.51 -35.55 7.82
CA LYS A 249 -14.57 -36.41 8.57
C LYS A 249 -13.59 -37.09 7.62
N ALA A 250 -14.08 -37.65 6.51
CA ALA A 250 -13.24 -38.30 5.51
C ALA A 250 -12.25 -37.32 4.85
N THR A 251 -12.65 -36.07 4.56
CA THR A 251 -11.73 -35.06 4.01
C THR A 251 -10.67 -34.65 5.01
N ILE A 252 -11.01 -34.44 6.27
CA ILE A 252 -10.05 -34.12 7.34
C ILE A 252 -9.02 -35.26 7.51
N GLU A 253 -9.47 -36.51 7.49
CA GLU A 253 -8.58 -37.67 7.56
C GLU A 253 -7.65 -37.77 6.34
N ALA A 254 -8.19 -37.54 5.14
CA ALA A 254 -7.40 -37.51 3.91
C ALA A 254 -6.35 -36.39 3.92
N GLU A 255 -6.71 -35.18 4.38
CA GLU A 255 -5.78 -34.06 4.52
C GLU A 255 -4.68 -34.34 5.55
N ARG A 256 -5.03 -34.99 6.66
CA ARG A 256 -4.05 -35.40 7.67
C ARG A 256 -3.03 -36.37 7.07
N LEU A 257 -3.49 -37.41 6.37
CA LEU A 257 -2.61 -38.37 5.70
C LEU A 257 -1.74 -37.69 4.64
N LEU A 258 -2.31 -36.79 3.85
CA LEU A 258 -1.57 -36.05 2.82
C LEU A 258 -0.49 -35.15 3.44
N LYS A 259 -0.78 -34.52 4.58
CA LYS A 259 0.18 -33.71 5.33
C LYS A 259 1.31 -34.57 5.90
N GLU A 260 1.00 -35.75 6.43
CA GLU A 260 1.99 -36.72 6.91
C GLU A 260 2.92 -37.18 5.79
N GLU A 261 2.38 -37.52 4.62
CA GLU A 261 3.17 -37.92 3.45
C GLU A 261 4.03 -36.77 2.89
N ARG A 262 3.49 -35.54 2.87
CA ARG A 262 4.29 -34.35 2.49
C ARG A 262 5.45 -34.11 3.45
N ALA A 263 5.23 -34.29 4.76
CA ALA A 263 6.30 -34.17 5.75
C ALA A 263 7.38 -35.24 5.55
N LYS A 264 7.00 -36.49 5.27
CA LYS A 264 7.95 -37.57 4.92
C LYS A 264 8.76 -37.22 3.66
N LEU A 265 8.11 -36.76 2.60
CA LEU A 265 8.78 -36.34 1.36
C LEU A 265 9.75 -35.17 1.58
N ALA A 266 9.36 -34.18 2.39
CA ALA A 266 10.21 -33.05 2.74
C ALA A 266 11.44 -33.50 3.54
N ASN A 267 11.26 -34.38 4.53
CA ASN A 267 12.36 -34.96 5.29
C ASN A 267 13.33 -35.74 4.41
N MET A 268 12.81 -36.59 3.51
CA MET A 268 13.67 -37.31 2.56
C MET A 268 14.46 -36.35 1.65
N LYS A 269 13.82 -35.29 1.12
CA LYS A 269 14.52 -34.28 0.32
C LYS A 269 15.62 -33.58 1.10
N ALA A 270 15.35 -33.14 2.32
CA ALA A 270 16.33 -32.50 3.18
C ALA A 270 17.51 -33.44 3.50
N GLU A 271 17.24 -34.73 3.73
CA GLU A 271 18.29 -35.74 3.91
C GLU A 271 19.15 -35.94 2.65
N TYR A 272 18.53 -35.95 1.47
CA TYR A 272 19.26 -36.04 0.20
C TYR A 272 20.11 -34.79 -0.08
N GLU A 273 19.56 -33.60 0.14
CA GLU A 273 20.30 -32.34 -0.01
C GLU A 273 21.49 -32.26 0.95
N LEU A 274 21.30 -32.68 2.20
CA LEU A 274 22.40 -32.75 3.18
C LEU A 274 23.48 -33.73 2.74
N LYS A 275 23.10 -34.90 2.19
CA LYS A 275 24.07 -35.86 1.63
C LYS A 275 24.83 -35.26 0.46
N LEU A 276 24.15 -34.55 -0.44
CA LEU A 276 24.77 -33.90 -1.59
C LEU A 276 25.76 -32.81 -1.14
N GLN A 277 25.34 -31.94 -0.20
CA GLN A 277 26.23 -30.92 0.37
C GLN A 277 27.46 -31.54 1.05
N LYS A 278 27.30 -32.64 1.79
CA LYS A 278 28.44 -33.36 2.38
C LYS A 278 29.42 -33.83 1.30
N GLN A 279 28.91 -34.46 0.23
CA GLN A 279 29.73 -34.89 -0.90
C GLN A 279 30.44 -33.71 -1.57
N GLU A 280 29.75 -32.59 -1.81
CA GLU A 280 30.35 -31.38 -2.39
C GLU A 280 31.45 -30.81 -1.49
N THR A 281 31.24 -30.77 -0.17
CA THR A 281 32.26 -30.29 0.77
C THR A 281 33.46 -31.23 0.84
N GLU A 282 33.26 -32.55 0.75
CA GLU A 282 34.34 -33.53 0.69
C GLU A 282 35.14 -33.41 -0.61
N GLU A 283 34.45 -33.29 -1.75
CA GLU A 283 35.09 -33.09 -3.05
C GLU A 283 35.81 -31.73 -3.12
N TYR A 284 35.26 -30.69 -2.52
CA TYR A 284 35.93 -29.40 -2.40
C TYR A 284 37.21 -29.51 -1.56
N LYS A 285 37.16 -30.19 -0.42
CA LYS A 285 38.35 -30.47 0.40
C LYS A 285 39.41 -31.23 -0.41
N ARG A 286 39.01 -32.28 -1.14
CA ARG A 286 39.90 -33.02 -2.03
C ARG A 286 40.53 -32.11 -3.08
N ARG A 287 39.76 -31.23 -3.72
CA ARG A 287 40.27 -30.27 -4.70
C ARG A 287 41.30 -29.33 -4.08
N VAL A 288 40.99 -28.74 -2.93
CA VAL A 288 41.92 -27.86 -2.21
C VAL A 288 43.19 -28.61 -1.83
N GLU A 289 43.10 -29.83 -1.30
CA GLU A 289 44.26 -30.68 -0.99
C GLU A 289 45.10 -31.03 -2.22
N THR A 290 44.46 -31.28 -3.36
CA THR A 290 45.20 -31.52 -4.61
C THR A 290 45.86 -30.25 -5.13
N GLU A 291 45.18 -29.10 -5.04
CA GLU A 291 45.70 -27.82 -5.47
C GLU A 291 46.88 -27.37 -4.62
N THR A 292 46.82 -27.55 -3.30
CA THR A 292 47.94 -27.27 -2.39
C THR A 292 49.14 -28.16 -2.71
N LYS A 293 48.93 -29.47 -2.90
CA LYS A 293 50.00 -30.39 -3.34
C LYS A 293 50.62 -29.97 -4.66
N LEU A 294 49.82 -29.58 -5.64
CA LEU A 294 50.32 -29.10 -6.93
C LEU A 294 51.11 -27.79 -6.78
N ARG A 295 50.65 -26.88 -5.91
CA ARG A 295 51.34 -25.63 -5.61
C ARG A 295 52.67 -25.88 -4.93
N ASP A 296 52.74 -26.81 -3.98
CA ASP A 296 53.96 -27.20 -3.30
C ASP A 296 54.95 -27.84 -4.26
N LEU A 297 54.48 -28.73 -5.15
CA LEU A 297 55.30 -29.30 -6.22
C LEU A 297 55.81 -28.25 -7.18
N ALA A 298 54.98 -27.28 -7.58
CA ALA A 298 55.39 -26.18 -8.44
C ALA A 298 56.47 -25.31 -7.76
N ALA A 299 56.29 -24.99 -6.47
CA ALA A 299 57.28 -24.24 -5.69
C ALA A 299 58.61 -25.00 -5.58
N GLU A 300 58.56 -26.32 -5.43
CA GLU A 300 59.77 -27.15 -5.39
C GLU A 300 60.47 -27.21 -6.75
N VAL A 301 59.72 -27.34 -7.84
CA VAL A 301 60.26 -27.24 -9.21
C VAL A 301 60.93 -25.89 -9.43
N ASP A 302 60.32 -24.80 -8.96
CA ASP A 302 60.90 -23.47 -9.10
C ASP A 302 62.16 -23.28 -8.23
N ARG A 303 62.21 -23.85 -7.02
CA ARG A 303 63.46 -23.92 -6.23
C ARG A 303 64.56 -24.66 -6.99
N LEU A 304 64.23 -25.82 -7.57
CA LEU A 304 65.18 -26.60 -8.36
C LEU A 304 65.66 -25.83 -9.60
N LYS A 305 64.78 -25.11 -10.29
CA LYS A 305 65.17 -24.22 -11.39
C LYS A 305 66.09 -23.11 -10.93
N GLN A 306 65.77 -22.43 -9.83
CA GLN A 306 66.63 -21.38 -9.27
C GLN A 306 68.02 -21.91 -8.90
N MET A 307 68.09 -23.12 -8.32
CA MET A 307 69.38 -23.77 -8.05
C MET A 307 70.13 -24.13 -9.33
N ALA A 308 69.43 -24.63 -10.36
CA ALA A 308 70.03 -24.95 -11.66
C ALA A 308 70.52 -23.69 -12.40
N ASP A 309 69.76 -22.61 -12.36
CA ASP A 309 70.12 -21.32 -12.97
C ASP A 309 71.30 -20.67 -12.23
N ALA A 310 71.33 -20.75 -10.89
CA ALA A 310 72.48 -20.32 -10.10
C ALA A 310 73.75 -21.13 -10.42
N GLN A 311 73.63 -22.44 -10.61
CA GLN A 311 74.74 -23.30 -11.05
C GLN A 311 75.21 -22.98 -12.47
N ARG A 312 74.30 -22.68 -13.40
CA ARG A 312 74.64 -22.24 -14.76
C ARG A 312 75.39 -20.91 -14.74
N PHE A 313 74.89 -19.95 -13.96
CA PHE A 313 75.53 -18.65 -13.80
C PHE A 313 76.94 -18.76 -13.21
N ALA A 314 77.13 -19.61 -12.19
CA ALA A 314 78.45 -19.87 -11.62
C ALA A 314 79.45 -20.42 -12.66
N LYS A 315 79.01 -21.39 -13.48
CA LYS A 315 79.84 -21.95 -14.57
C LYS A 315 80.17 -20.92 -15.66
N ASP A 316 79.22 -20.07 -16.02
CA ASP A 316 79.43 -19.00 -17.01
C ASP A 316 80.40 -17.92 -16.49
N ALA A 317 80.36 -17.61 -15.19
CA ALA A 317 81.29 -16.68 -14.55
C ALA A 317 82.73 -17.22 -14.53
N GLU A 318 82.91 -18.51 -14.22
CA GLU A 318 84.22 -19.18 -14.26
C GLU A 318 84.81 -19.19 -15.69
N ALA A 319 83.98 -19.45 -16.71
CA ALA A 319 84.41 -19.43 -18.11
C ALA A 319 84.87 -18.04 -18.58
N LYS A 320 84.23 -16.96 -18.10
CA LYS A 320 84.63 -15.58 -18.43
C LYS A 320 85.97 -15.18 -17.80
N VAL A 321 86.28 -15.67 -16.60
CA VAL A 321 87.56 -15.39 -15.92
C VAL A 321 88.73 -16.13 -16.59
N ALA A 322 88.48 -17.32 -17.13
CA ALA A 322 89.47 -18.07 -17.92
C ALA A 322 89.75 -17.43 -19.31
N ALA A 323 88.76 -16.78 -19.91
CA ALA A 323 88.90 -16.09 -21.19
C ALA A 323 89.70 -14.77 -21.07
N THR A 324 89.53 -14.02 -19.99
CA THR A 324 90.24 -12.73 -19.80
C THR A 324 91.71 -12.93 -19.43
N THR A 325 92.03 -13.97 -18.67
CA THR A 325 93.42 -14.33 -18.31
C THR A 325 94.23 -14.72 -19.55
N THR A 326 93.67 -15.54 -20.44
CA THR A 326 94.34 -15.98 -21.68
C THR A 326 94.59 -14.83 -22.68
N ILE A 327 93.70 -13.85 -22.77
CA ILE A 327 93.90 -12.65 -23.61
C ILE A 327 95.04 -11.77 -23.06
N SER A 328 95.09 -11.55 -21.75
CA SER A 328 96.13 -10.71 -21.12
C SER A 328 97.54 -11.31 -21.25
N GLU A 329 97.66 -12.65 -21.25
CA GLU A 329 98.94 -13.33 -21.47
C GLU A 329 99.41 -13.28 -22.92
N ALA A 330 98.48 -13.27 -23.89
CA ALA A 330 98.80 -13.13 -25.30
C ALA A 330 99.34 -11.72 -25.65
N GLU A 331 98.74 -10.67 -25.08
CA GLU A 331 99.17 -9.29 -25.28
C GLU A 331 100.57 -9.03 -24.71
N LYS A 332 100.87 -9.57 -23.53
CA LYS A 332 102.23 -9.49 -22.94
C LYS A 332 103.29 -10.12 -23.83
N LYS A 333 103.00 -11.25 -24.47
CA LYS A 333 103.94 -11.91 -25.40
C LYS A 333 104.20 -11.07 -26.66
N LEU A 334 103.20 -10.37 -27.18
CA LEU A 334 103.37 -9.48 -28.34
C LEU A 334 104.19 -8.24 -27.99
N LEU A 335 103.93 -7.60 -26.84
CA LEU A 335 104.73 -6.47 -26.36
C LEU A 335 106.18 -6.88 -26.07
N ALA A 336 106.39 -8.09 -25.54
CA ALA A 336 107.71 -8.67 -25.35
C ALA A 336 108.48 -8.87 -26.66
N GLN A 337 107.80 -9.22 -27.76
CA GLN A 337 108.41 -9.32 -29.09
C GLN A 337 108.80 -7.93 -29.63
N LYS A 338 107.94 -6.92 -29.47
CA LYS A 338 108.26 -5.53 -29.88
C LYS A 338 109.50 -4.96 -29.17
N CYS A 339 109.75 -5.34 -27.91
CA CYS A 339 110.96 -4.93 -27.17
C CYS A 339 112.27 -5.43 -27.79
N ASN A 340 112.21 -6.51 -28.58
CA ASN A 340 113.36 -7.11 -29.24
C ASN A 340 113.56 -6.65 -30.69
N ASP A 341 112.67 -5.78 -31.20
CA ASP A 341 112.83 -5.20 -32.53
C ASP A 341 114.14 -4.36 -32.59
N PRO A 342 115.04 -4.62 -33.55
CA PRO A 342 116.28 -3.86 -33.71
C PRO A 342 116.06 -2.35 -33.85
N GLU A 343 114.97 -1.94 -34.50
CA GLU A 343 114.63 -0.53 -34.69
C GLU A 343 114.31 0.16 -33.35
N VAL A 344 113.50 -0.50 -32.50
CA VAL A 344 113.13 -0.02 -31.17
C VAL A 344 114.36 0.04 -30.26
N ARG A 345 115.22 -0.99 -30.30
CA ARG A 345 116.46 -1.01 -29.51
C ARG A 345 117.45 0.07 -29.95
N ARG A 346 117.56 0.34 -31.24
CA ARG A 346 118.40 1.42 -31.77
C ARG A 346 117.90 2.78 -31.31
N LEU A 347 116.60 3.02 -31.40
CA LEU A 347 115.97 4.27 -31.01
C LEU A 347 116.09 4.52 -29.50
N LEU A 348 115.89 3.48 -28.69
CA LEU A 348 115.96 3.55 -27.23
C LEU A 348 117.35 3.26 -26.65
N ALA A 349 118.37 3.12 -27.51
CA ALA A 349 119.74 2.79 -27.09
C ALA A 349 120.29 3.67 -25.95
N PRO A 350 120.03 5.00 -25.89
CA PRO A 350 120.49 5.83 -24.78
C PRO A 350 119.88 5.47 -23.43
N PHE A 351 118.74 4.79 -23.40
CA PHE A 351 118.04 4.37 -22.18
C PHE A 351 118.38 2.93 -21.81
N LEU A 352 118.50 2.06 -22.79
CA LEU A 352 118.75 0.63 -22.60
C LEU A 352 120.23 0.32 -22.26
N ALA A 353 121.16 1.15 -22.74
CA ALA A 353 122.58 0.93 -22.49
C ALA A 353 122.95 1.15 -21.01
N ALA A 354 123.82 0.30 -20.47
CA ALA A 354 124.29 0.44 -19.10
C ALA A 354 125.23 1.65 -18.97
N GLY A 355 124.94 2.54 -18.03
CA GLY A 355 125.71 3.76 -17.76
C GLY A 355 125.71 4.10 -16.29
N TYR A 356 126.58 5.03 -15.89
CA TYR A 356 126.74 5.42 -14.48
C TYR A 356 125.78 6.53 -14.08
N THR A 357 125.02 7.12 -15.00
CA THR A 357 124.11 8.23 -14.67
C THR A 357 122.65 7.76 -14.67
N GLN A 358 121.87 8.26 -13.70
CA GLN A 358 120.42 8.08 -13.67
C GLN A 358 119.76 9.46 -13.71
N PRO A 359 118.60 9.60 -14.39
CA PRO A 359 117.82 10.83 -14.34
C PRO A 359 117.51 11.21 -12.88
N ASN A 360 117.51 12.51 -12.59
CA ASN A 360 117.12 13.07 -11.29
C ASN A 360 117.95 12.61 -10.08
N THR A 361 119.10 11.96 -10.28
CA THR A 361 120.01 11.55 -9.20
C THR A 361 121.32 12.34 -9.29
N PRO A 362 121.72 13.11 -8.26
CA PRO A 362 122.99 13.82 -8.27
C PRO A 362 124.17 12.84 -8.12
N GLY A 363 125.13 12.89 -9.05
CA GLY A 363 126.35 12.07 -9.02
C GLY A 363 126.33 10.87 -9.98
N GLN A 364 127.41 10.08 -9.96
CA GLN A 364 127.51 8.81 -10.69
C GLN A 364 127.10 7.66 -9.77
N HIS A 365 126.18 6.83 -10.24
CA HIS A 365 125.83 5.54 -9.65
C HIS A 365 127.08 4.62 -9.68
N PRO A 366 127.36 3.83 -8.63
CA PRO A 366 128.56 2.98 -8.58
C PRO A 366 128.52 1.86 -9.64
N ASP A 367 127.34 1.31 -9.92
CA ASP A 367 127.15 0.27 -10.93
C ASP A 367 126.65 0.82 -12.26
N LYS A 368 127.09 0.21 -13.37
CA LYS A 368 126.55 0.49 -14.71
C LYS A 368 125.17 -0.16 -14.83
N LEU A 369 124.13 0.66 -14.82
CA LEU A 369 122.74 0.19 -14.98
C LEU A 369 122.09 0.83 -16.22
N PRO A 370 121.14 0.16 -16.88
CA PRO A 370 120.22 0.84 -17.79
C PRO A 370 119.46 1.95 -17.07
N ILE A 371 118.87 2.87 -17.81
CA ILE A 371 118.04 3.91 -17.20
C ILE A 371 116.85 3.28 -16.48
N SER A 372 116.55 3.76 -15.27
CA SER A 372 115.39 3.32 -14.52
C SER A 372 114.10 3.88 -15.12
N PHE A 373 113.11 3.02 -15.32
CA PHE A 373 111.80 3.41 -15.83
C PHE A 373 111.06 4.32 -14.83
N SER A 374 111.09 3.98 -13.54
CA SER A 374 110.52 4.84 -12.50
C SER A 374 111.23 6.20 -12.42
N GLN A 375 112.55 6.26 -12.65
CA GLN A 375 113.27 7.54 -12.71
C GLN A 375 112.99 8.37 -13.96
N LEU A 376 112.72 7.73 -15.11
CA LEU A 376 112.21 8.44 -16.29
C LEU A 376 110.83 9.05 -16.01
N GLY A 377 109.97 8.31 -15.31
CA GLY A 377 108.68 8.81 -14.84
C GLY A 377 108.82 9.99 -13.88
N SER A 378 109.68 9.87 -12.84
CA SER A 378 109.89 10.91 -11.83
C SER A 378 110.51 12.19 -12.40
N CYS A 379 111.37 12.07 -13.43
CA CYS A 379 111.96 13.20 -14.14
C CYS A 379 110.96 13.88 -15.11
N GLY A 380 109.76 13.32 -15.26
CA GLY A 380 108.73 13.79 -16.18
C GLY A 380 108.96 13.41 -17.65
N ALA A 381 109.98 12.60 -17.95
CA ALA A 381 110.34 12.22 -19.32
C ALA A 381 109.29 11.34 -20.02
N LEU A 382 108.43 10.67 -19.24
CA LEU A 382 107.34 9.82 -19.73
C LEU A 382 106.00 10.56 -19.89
N SER A 383 105.92 11.86 -19.58
CA SER A 383 104.71 12.64 -19.83
C SER A 383 104.55 12.88 -21.34
N PRO A 384 103.40 12.58 -21.96
CA PRO A 384 103.20 12.71 -23.41
C PRO A 384 102.99 14.16 -23.86
N ASP A 385 103.75 15.08 -23.28
CA ASP A 385 103.70 16.51 -23.51
C ASP A 385 105.07 17.05 -23.95
N ARG A 386 105.09 18.32 -24.35
CA ARG A 386 106.31 18.98 -24.85
C ARG A 386 107.42 19.01 -23.80
N GLU A 387 107.08 19.17 -22.52
CA GLU A 387 108.06 19.20 -21.45
C GLU A 387 108.64 17.80 -21.21
N GLY A 388 107.83 16.74 -21.26
CA GLY A 388 108.32 15.37 -21.17
C GLY A 388 109.27 14.99 -22.30
N MET A 389 108.96 15.37 -23.55
CA MET A 389 109.89 15.16 -24.67
C MET A 389 111.21 15.92 -24.46
N ARG A 390 111.15 17.16 -23.98
CA ARG A 390 112.34 17.96 -23.65
C ARG A 390 113.19 17.27 -22.57
N ARG A 391 112.57 16.74 -21.51
CA ARG A 391 113.25 15.97 -20.45
C ARG A 391 113.88 14.69 -20.99
N LEU A 392 113.17 13.99 -21.88
CA LEU A 392 113.65 12.78 -22.52
C LEU A 392 114.92 13.03 -23.36
N ILE A 393 114.95 14.13 -24.12
CA ILE A 393 116.13 14.56 -24.89
C ILE A 393 117.31 14.87 -23.98
N ILE A 394 117.09 15.58 -22.88
CA ILE A 394 118.15 15.92 -21.92
C ILE A 394 118.81 14.63 -21.40
N VAL A 395 118.01 13.61 -21.09
CA VAL A 395 118.51 12.30 -20.65
C VAL A 395 119.27 11.58 -21.77
N ALA A 396 118.71 11.51 -22.98
CA ALA A 396 119.31 10.79 -24.12
C ALA A 396 120.60 11.45 -24.67
N THR A 397 120.81 12.73 -24.39
CA THR A 397 121.94 13.52 -24.90
C THR A 397 122.88 14.02 -23.80
N TRP A 398 122.71 13.52 -22.57
CA TRP A 398 123.48 13.98 -21.42
C TRP A 398 124.99 13.79 -21.63
N LYS A 399 125.75 14.89 -21.62
CA LYS A 399 127.20 14.87 -21.89
C LYS A 399 128.03 14.29 -20.74
N GLY A 400 127.47 14.24 -19.53
CA GLY A 400 128.14 13.69 -18.35
C GLY A 400 128.25 12.18 -18.37
N ASP A 401 127.42 11.48 -19.16
CA ASP A 401 127.55 10.04 -19.39
C ASP A 401 128.43 9.82 -20.63
N LYS A 402 129.66 9.34 -20.40
CA LYS A 402 130.60 9.01 -21.48
C LYS A 402 130.42 7.59 -22.02
N VAL A 403 129.56 6.78 -21.40
CA VAL A 403 129.42 5.35 -21.71
C VAL A 403 128.24 5.08 -22.63
N ARG A 404 127.10 5.76 -22.42
CA ARG A 404 125.89 5.51 -23.21
C ARG A 404 125.95 6.11 -24.63
N PRO A 405 125.40 5.41 -25.63
CA PRO A 405 125.18 6.00 -26.94
C PRO A 405 124.21 7.17 -26.79
N ARG A 406 124.52 8.28 -27.44
CA ARG A 406 123.72 9.51 -27.35
C ARG A 406 122.98 9.70 -28.66
N TRP A 407 121.80 10.32 -28.58
CA TRP A 407 121.20 10.85 -29.78
C TRP A 407 122.04 11.99 -30.34
N SER A 408 122.14 12.07 -31.67
CA SER A 408 122.82 13.13 -32.40
C SER A 408 121.93 14.36 -32.62
N VAL A 409 121.04 14.65 -31.65
CA VAL A 409 120.07 15.75 -31.71
C VAL A 409 120.47 16.88 -30.77
N SER A 410 119.98 18.08 -31.04
CA SER A 410 120.22 19.25 -30.19
C SER A 410 119.58 19.07 -28.81
N GLN A 411 120.29 19.45 -27.74
CA GLN A 411 119.73 19.50 -26.37
C GLN A 411 118.61 20.55 -26.23
N ASN A 412 118.62 21.58 -27.08
CA ASN A 412 117.61 22.63 -27.05
C ASN A 412 116.43 22.22 -27.93
N PHE A 413 115.28 21.93 -27.29
CA PHE A 413 114.07 21.49 -27.98
C PHE A 413 113.63 22.43 -29.11
N ASN A 414 113.87 23.75 -28.95
CA ASN A 414 113.47 24.75 -29.94
C ASN A 414 114.34 24.73 -31.22
N TRP A 415 115.43 23.97 -31.23
CA TRP A 415 116.34 23.84 -32.38
C TRP A 415 116.28 22.46 -33.02
N LEU A 416 115.32 21.63 -32.63
CA LEU A 416 115.10 20.31 -33.23
C LEU A 416 114.43 20.45 -34.59
N SER A 417 114.88 19.62 -35.53
CA SER A 417 114.15 19.46 -36.79
C SER A 417 112.81 18.74 -36.53
N PRO A 418 111.81 18.89 -37.41
CA PRO A 418 110.56 18.13 -37.31
C PRO A 418 110.79 16.62 -37.20
N ASP A 419 111.76 16.08 -37.93
CA ASP A 419 112.12 14.66 -37.90
C ASP A 419 112.68 14.23 -36.53
N ASP A 420 113.49 15.09 -35.88
CA ASP A 420 113.97 14.82 -34.52
C ASP A 420 112.83 14.84 -33.50
N ILE A 421 111.85 15.74 -33.66
CA ILE A 421 110.67 15.80 -32.80
C ILE A 421 109.85 14.52 -32.94
N GLU A 422 109.64 14.04 -34.16
CA GLU A 422 108.93 12.77 -34.40
C GLU A 422 109.70 11.57 -33.85
N MET A 423 111.04 11.56 -33.99
CA MET A 423 111.90 10.53 -33.40
C MET A 423 111.76 10.49 -31.88
N VAL A 424 111.84 11.65 -31.21
CA VAL A 424 111.72 11.77 -29.75
C VAL A 424 110.32 11.37 -29.30
N LYS A 425 109.28 11.80 -30.01
CA LYS A 425 107.89 11.43 -29.74
C LYS A 425 107.68 9.92 -29.86
N LYS A 426 108.21 9.30 -30.93
CA LYS A 426 108.15 7.85 -31.14
C LYS A 426 108.89 7.09 -30.03
N ALA A 427 110.08 7.56 -29.65
CA ALA A 427 110.86 6.98 -28.55
C ALA A 427 110.10 7.09 -27.22
N GLN A 428 109.50 8.24 -26.94
CA GLN A 428 108.70 8.46 -25.74
C GLN A 428 107.49 7.54 -25.69
N SER A 429 106.72 7.44 -26.78
CA SER A 429 105.57 6.54 -26.87
C SER A 429 105.97 5.08 -26.67
N LEU A 430 107.10 4.66 -27.27
CA LEU A 430 107.62 3.30 -27.09
C LEU A 430 108.06 3.04 -25.64
N LEU A 431 108.68 4.01 -24.96
CA LEU A 431 109.02 3.86 -23.54
C LEU A 431 107.77 3.78 -22.66
N ILE A 432 106.71 4.54 -22.96
CA ILE A 432 105.45 4.48 -22.22
C ILE A 432 104.75 3.13 -22.43
N GLU A 433 104.66 2.66 -23.68
CA GLU A 433 103.99 1.40 -24.03
C GLU A 433 104.78 0.18 -23.54
N LEU A 434 106.09 0.16 -23.77
CA LEU A 434 106.93 -1.01 -23.53
C LEU A 434 107.68 -0.97 -22.20
N GLY A 435 107.73 0.17 -21.52
CA GLY A 435 108.50 0.40 -20.30
C GLY A 435 108.29 -0.66 -19.22
N PRO A 436 107.03 -0.99 -18.83
CA PRO A 436 106.77 -2.04 -17.84
C PRO A 436 107.30 -3.41 -18.26
N VAL A 437 107.10 -3.78 -19.54
CA VAL A 437 107.60 -5.06 -20.09
C VAL A 437 109.13 -5.06 -20.20
N MET A 438 109.74 -3.93 -20.52
CA MET A 438 111.19 -3.76 -20.57
C MET A 438 111.83 -3.87 -19.18
N VAL A 439 111.14 -3.45 -18.11
CA VAL A 439 111.56 -3.69 -16.72
C VAL A 439 111.48 -5.18 -16.38
N GLU A 440 110.37 -5.85 -16.73
CA GLU A 440 110.23 -7.31 -16.54
C GLU A 440 111.33 -8.09 -17.29
N GLN A 441 111.69 -7.65 -18.50
CA GLN A 441 112.79 -8.22 -19.30
C GLN A 441 114.20 -7.78 -18.87
N LYS A 442 114.32 -6.93 -17.83
CA LYS A 442 115.59 -6.37 -17.34
C LYS A 442 116.36 -5.53 -18.37
N LEU A 443 115.66 -4.98 -19.36
CA LEU A 443 116.22 -4.04 -20.35
C LEU A 443 116.25 -2.60 -19.82
N LEU A 444 115.32 -2.25 -18.94
CA LEU A 444 115.34 -1.05 -18.11
C LEU A 444 115.50 -1.44 -16.65
N SER A 445 116.08 -0.56 -15.85
CA SER A 445 116.04 -0.74 -14.39
C SER A 445 114.62 -0.46 -13.90
N PRO A 446 114.12 -1.14 -12.85
CA PRO A 446 112.87 -0.76 -12.21
C PRO A 446 112.88 0.69 -11.74
#